data_AF-A0A535IZS6-F1
#
_entry.id   AF-A0A535IZS6-F1
#
_cell.length_a   1.000
_cell.length_b   1.000
_cell.length_c   1.000
_cell.angle_alpha   90.00
_cell.angle_beta   90.00
_cell.angle_gamma   90.00
#
_symmetry.space_group_name_H-M   'P 1'
#
loop_
_entity.id
_entity.type
_entity.pdbx_description
1 polymer ?
#
loop_
_entity_poly.entity_id
_entity_poly.type
_entity_poly.pdbx_seq_one_letter_code
_entity_poly.pdbx_strand_id
1 'polypeptide(L)'
;MKPRVSPSFLCGWARRSTGRPRLSGRRSFPREPCWRGANMLDRRINKLKVNLLAQGDELAVIRHLVDANPRGDDMLGEVCRAAVLLHPSASFEQALTLARTMAYIVYIDDYLEEEHPELDLADYRRVCQNFLLWPNRDLSQMPLVNATVTRKIEEQFREDEVPEEWTAMRRLVWEKSIWTMLQENHWLKHKERVTLDAYLANGMYSSSFPIVQVSILAFSYQDVSQELKNRIFGHICQASRVVRLANDLRTHEREAAQGRFNSVDLIFGSPGERTLDSARVAVHHLMEEEFEQLKKAIARERRTGITQQFLSHLIDSTQVLLDFYEVPRAKPRSDRLLRAG
;
A
#
# COMPACT_ATOMS: atom_id res chain seq x y z
N MET A 1 -11.17 -56.98 20.48
CA MET A 1 -12.14 -57.74 19.65
C MET A 1 -12.55 -56.89 18.45
N LYS A 2 -12.73 -57.52 17.29
CA LYS A 2 -13.01 -57.00 15.95
C LYS A 2 -14.33 -56.21 15.80
N PRO A 3 -14.52 -55.46 14.67
CA PRO A 3 -15.51 -54.40 14.48
C PRO A 3 -16.85 -54.88 13.88
N ARG A 4 -17.88 -54.00 13.85
CA ARG A 4 -19.12 -54.12 13.05
C ARG A 4 -19.20 -52.91 12.11
N VAL A 5 -19.07 -53.02 10.78
CA VAL A 5 -19.96 -53.62 9.75
C VAL A 5 -21.29 -52.86 9.60
N SER A 6 -21.37 -52.06 8.53
CA SER A 6 -22.59 -51.56 7.90
C SER A 6 -23.40 -52.71 7.26
N PRO A 7 -24.68 -52.46 6.94
CA PRO A 7 -25.08 -52.71 5.55
C PRO A 7 -26.05 -51.68 4.96
N SER A 8 -25.83 -51.44 3.69
CA SER A 8 -26.67 -50.81 2.67
C SER A 8 -27.69 -51.80 2.07
N PHE A 9 -28.90 -51.35 1.71
CA PHE A 9 -29.82 -51.96 0.72
C PHE A 9 -30.66 -50.81 0.09
N LEU A 10 -30.49 -50.47 -1.20
CA LEU A 10 -31.21 -50.95 -2.41
C LEU A 10 -32.67 -50.48 -2.50
N CYS A 11 -33.02 -49.52 -3.37
CA CYS A 11 -33.36 -49.60 -4.82
C CYS A 11 -34.86 -49.73 -5.11
N GLY A 12 -35.40 -48.88 -6.00
CA GLY A 12 -36.74 -49.02 -6.59
C GLY A 12 -37.06 -47.92 -7.61
N TRP A 13 -37.36 -48.31 -8.85
CA TRP A 13 -37.41 -47.49 -10.08
C TRP A 13 -38.81 -46.92 -10.46
N ALA A 14 -38.77 -45.73 -11.09
CA ALA A 14 -39.51 -45.18 -12.25
C ALA A 14 -40.96 -45.59 -12.64
N ARG A 15 -41.81 -44.57 -12.96
CA ARG A 15 -42.37 -44.31 -14.31
C ARG A 15 -43.04 -42.93 -14.47
N ARG A 16 -43.06 -42.45 -15.73
CA ARG A 16 -43.53 -41.15 -16.26
C ARG A 16 -45.03 -41.14 -16.62
N SER A 17 -45.72 -39.98 -16.57
CA SER A 17 -46.26 -39.29 -17.77
C SER A 17 -46.94 -37.92 -17.50
N THR A 18 -46.39 -36.88 -18.14
CA THR A 18 -47.05 -35.83 -18.96
C THR A 18 -48.11 -34.87 -18.37
N GLY A 19 -47.76 -33.57 -18.40
CA GLY A 19 -48.67 -32.41 -18.40
C GLY A 19 -47.91 -31.08 -18.33
N ARG A 20 -47.78 -30.35 -19.46
CA ARG A 20 -47.34 -28.93 -19.53
C ARG A 20 -48.56 -28.00 -19.28
N PRO A 21 -48.42 -26.67 -19.18
CA PRO A 21 -47.64 -25.88 -18.21
C PRO A 21 -48.54 -24.83 -17.51
N ARG A 22 -48.23 -24.42 -16.28
CA ARG A 22 -48.82 -23.18 -15.70
C ARG A 22 -47.72 -22.24 -15.21
N LEU A 23 -47.60 -21.14 -15.94
CA LEU A 23 -46.99 -19.89 -15.52
C LEU A 23 -47.78 -19.33 -14.33
N SER A 24 -47.12 -19.15 -13.17
CA SER A 24 -47.54 -18.17 -12.17
C SER A 24 -46.41 -17.89 -11.17
N GLY A 25 -45.80 -16.71 -11.32
CA GLY A 25 -45.33 -15.86 -10.22
C GLY A 25 -44.39 -16.46 -9.17
N ARG A 26 -43.09 -16.58 -9.49
CA ARG A 26 -42.05 -16.48 -8.45
C ARG A 26 -42.04 -15.03 -7.97
N ARG A 27 -42.56 -14.79 -6.76
CA ARG A 27 -42.23 -13.58 -5.98
C ARG A 27 -40.73 -13.64 -5.68
N SER A 28 -39.97 -12.84 -6.40
CA SER A 28 -38.61 -12.46 -6.03
C SER A 28 -38.69 -11.69 -4.72
N PHE A 29 -38.27 -12.32 -3.62
CA PHE A 29 -37.87 -11.56 -2.45
C PHE A 29 -36.65 -10.71 -2.85
N PRO A 30 -36.66 -9.39 -2.61
CA PRO A 30 -35.47 -8.58 -2.83
C PRO A 30 -34.39 -9.08 -1.87
N ARG A 31 -33.21 -9.42 -2.39
CA ARG A 31 -32.00 -9.46 -1.57
C ARG A 31 -31.84 -8.07 -0.97
N GLU A 32 -32.04 -7.94 0.34
CA GLU A 32 -31.65 -6.74 1.06
C GLU A 32 -30.16 -6.46 0.77
N PRO A 33 -29.79 -5.25 0.33
CA PRO A 33 -28.39 -4.92 0.14
C PRO A 33 -27.70 -4.84 1.52
N CYS A 34 -26.42 -5.17 1.53
CA CYS A 34 -25.53 -5.17 2.70
C CYS A 34 -25.23 -3.75 3.23
N TRP A 35 -26.28 -2.98 3.58
CA TRP A 35 -26.16 -1.59 4.00
C TRP A 35 -25.49 -1.42 5.37
N ARG A 36 -25.56 -2.43 6.24
CA ARG A 36 -24.96 -2.36 7.58
C ARG A 36 -23.43 -2.36 7.57
N GLY A 37 -22.80 -3.13 6.68
CA GLY A 37 -21.34 -3.21 6.58
C GLY A 37 -20.71 -1.92 6.07
N ALA A 38 -21.25 -1.37 4.98
CA ALA A 38 -20.79 -0.11 4.40
C ALA A 38 -20.91 1.06 5.39
N ASN A 39 -22.05 1.16 6.09
CA ASN A 39 -22.27 2.22 7.08
C ASN A 39 -21.33 2.15 8.29
N MET A 40 -20.86 0.97 8.68
CA MET A 40 -19.88 0.85 9.78
C MET A 40 -18.47 1.23 9.32
N LEU A 41 -18.09 0.85 8.10
CA LEU A 41 -16.80 1.21 7.51
C LEU A 41 -16.66 2.73 7.38
N ASP A 42 -17.68 3.39 6.82
CA ASP A 42 -17.67 4.84 6.62
C ASP A 42 -17.65 5.60 7.97
N ARG A 43 -18.34 5.10 8.99
CA ARG A 43 -18.27 5.67 10.35
C ARG A 43 -16.86 5.57 10.93
N ARG A 44 -16.20 4.41 10.75
CA ARG A 44 -14.83 4.20 11.24
C ARG A 44 -13.86 5.13 10.53
N ILE A 45 -13.93 5.22 9.19
CA ILE A 45 -13.12 6.13 8.37
C ILE A 45 -13.32 7.58 8.82
N ASN A 46 -14.57 8.04 8.94
CA ASN A 46 -14.86 9.41 9.36
C ASN A 46 -14.33 9.70 10.78
N LYS A 47 -14.43 8.74 11.71
CA LYS A 47 -13.87 8.89 13.05
C LYS A 47 -12.34 9.01 13.03
N LEU A 48 -11.64 8.27 12.17
CA LEU A 48 -10.19 8.41 11.96
C LEU A 48 -9.85 9.81 11.44
N LYS A 49 -10.54 10.28 10.40
CA LYS A 49 -10.34 11.64 9.84
C LYS A 49 -10.47 12.72 10.92
N VAL A 50 -11.53 12.66 11.72
CA VAL A 50 -11.77 13.62 12.81
C VAL A 50 -10.64 13.60 13.85
N ASN A 51 -10.14 12.41 14.21
CA ASN A 51 -9.05 12.30 15.20
C ASN A 51 -7.72 12.84 14.65
N LEU A 52 -7.40 12.58 13.38
CA LEU A 52 -6.21 13.13 12.74
C LEU A 52 -6.29 14.66 12.61
N LEU A 53 -7.46 15.19 12.23
CA LEU A 53 -7.68 16.65 12.14
C LEU A 53 -7.59 17.37 13.49
N ALA A 54 -7.79 16.66 14.60
CA ALA A 54 -7.69 17.21 15.94
C ALA A 54 -6.24 17.29 16.47
N GLN A 55 -5.25 16.68 15.79
CA GLN A 55 -3.85 16.70 16.20
C GLN A 55 -3.22 18.05 15.83
N GLY A 56 -3.15 18.97 16.79
CA GLY A 56 -2.74 20.36 16.55
C GLY A 56 -1.27 20.52 16.12
N ASP A 57 -0.38 19.67 16.62
CA ASP A 57 1.05 19.68 16.29
C ASP A 57 1.38 19.01 14.96
N GLU A 58 0.49 18.16 14.45
CA GLU A 58 0.60 17.51 13.14
C GLU A 58 -0.18 18.24 12.03
N LEU A 59 -0.80 19.38 12.36
CA LEU A 59 -1.78 20.06 11.51
C LEU A 59 -1.22 20.40 10.11
N ALA A 60 0.06 20.74 9.98
CA ALA A 60 0.69 21.01 8.68
C ALA A 60 0.68 19.78 7.76
N VAL A 61 1.00 18.60 8.31
CA VAL A 61 0.97 17.32 7.59
C VAL A 61 -0.46 16.96 7.22
N ILE A 62 -1.39 17.08 8.17
CA ILE A 62 -2.79 16.69 7.91
C ILE A 62 -3.44 17.63 6.90
N ARG A 63 -3.14 18.94 6.94
CA ARG A 63 -3.61 19.91 5.94
C ARG A 63 -3.08 19.61 4.54
N HIS A 64 -1.84 19.16 4.40
CA HIS A 64 -1.28 18.72 3.12
C HIS A 64 -2.11 17.62 2.42
N LEU A 65 -2.84 16.81 3.20
CA LEU A 65 -3.72 15.75 2.68
C LEU A 65 -5.18 16.20 2.46
N VAL A 66 -5.55 17.41 2.91
CA VAL A 66 -6.91 17.95 2.85
C VAL A 66 -7.02 19.09 1.85
N ASP A 67 -6.00 19.94 1.81
CA ASP A 67 -5.85 20.97 0.80
C ASP A 67 -5.68 20.30 -0.57
N ALA A 68 -5.99 21.02 -1.67
CA ALA A 68 -6.01 20.46 -3.02
C ALA A 68 -4.69 19.76 -3.36
N ASN A 69 -4.65 18.45 -3.14
CA ASN A 69 -3.47 17.63 -3.36
C ASN A 69 -3.41 17.29 -4.85
N PRO A 70 -2.25 17.37 -5.51
CA PRO A 70 -2.12 17.04 -6.94
C PRO A 70 -2.54 15.60 -7.28
N ARG A 71 -2.70 14.74 -6.27
CA ARG A 71 -3.16 13.36 -6.37
C ARG A 71 -4.70 13.24 -6.23
N GLY A 72 -5.45 14.22 -5.73
CA GLY A 72 -6.93 14.19 -5.68
C GLY A 72 -7.57 14.92 -4.48
N ASP A 73 -8.92 15.02 -4.51
CA ASP A 73 -9.69 15.91 -3.63
C ASP A 73 -9.92 15.41 -2.17
N ASP A 74 -9.60 14.15 -1.82
CA ASP A 74 -9.75 13.61 -0.45
C ASP A 74 -8.64 12.61 -0.07
N MET A 75 -7.38 13.02 -0.14
CA MET A 75 -6.24 12.16 0.21
C MET A 75 -6.30 11.68 1.67
N LEU A 76 -6.77 12.53 2.59
CA LEU A 76 -7.00 12.13 3.98
C LEU A 76 -8.01 10.98 4.09
N GLY A 77 -9.09 11.02 3.30
CA GLY A 77 -10.05 9.92 3.21
C GLY A 77 -9.45 8.65 2.62
N GLU A 78 -8.59 8.76 1.61
CA GLU A 78 -7.88 7.63 1.00
C GLU A 78 -6.95 6.94 2.03
N VAL A 79 -6.13 7.69 2.77
CA VAL A 79 -5.24 7.09 3.79
C VAL A 79 -6.03 6.44 4.93
N CYS A 80 -7.12 7.05 5.40
CA CYS A 80 -7.97 6.44 6.42
C CYS A 80 -8.67 5.17 5.91
N ARG A 81 -9.12 5.16 4.66
CA ARG A 81 -9.72 3.97 4.03
C ARG A 81 -8.69 2.86 3.89
N ALA A 82 -7.50 3.18 3.37
CA ALA A 82 -6.40 2.23 3.21
C ALA A 82 -6.00 1.59 4.55
N ALA A 83 -5.87 2.39 5.61
CA ALA A 83 -5.55 1.86 6.95
C ALA A 83 -6.56 0.81 7.45
N VAL A 84 -7.86 1.00 7.18
CA VAL A 84 -8.89 0.04 7.58
C VAL A 84 -8.93 -1.19 6.68
N LEU A 85 -8.71 -1.03 5.37
CA LEU A 85 -8.73 -2.15 4.42
C LEU A 85 -7.47 -3.03 4.52
N LEU A 86 -6.31 -2.42 4.74
CA LEU A 86 -5.05 -3.14 4.87
C LEU A 86 -4.85 -3.77 6.25
N HIS A 87 -5.62 -3.41 7.27
CA HIS A 87 -5.58 -4.12 8.55
C HIS A 87 -7.00 -4.23 9.16
N PRO A 88 -7.87 -5.07 8.59
CA PRO A 88 -9.30 -5.09 8.91
C PRO A 88 -9.57 -5.52 10.36
N SER A 89 -8.71 -6.34 10.93
CA SER A 89 -8.77 -6.79 12.33
C SER A 89 -8.20 -5.80 13.35
N ALA A 90 -7.62 -4.68 12.90
CA ALA A 90 -7.02 -3.69 13.78
C ALA A 90 -8.01 -3.19 14.83
N SER A 91 -7.52 -2.87 16.02
CA SER A 91 -8.25 -1.99 16.95
C SER A 91 -8.43 -0.58 16.34
N PHE A 92 -9.25 0.26 16.97
CA PHE A 92 -9.36 1.66 16.52
C PHE A 92 -8.00 2.38 16.62
N GLU A 93 -7.28 2.19 17.72
CA GLU A 93 -5.98 2.84 17.93
C GLU A 93 -4.92 2.35 16.94
N GLN A 94 -4.85 1.04 16.67
CA GLN A 94 -3.96 0.51 15.64
C GLN A 94 -4.28 1.07 14.24
N ALA A 95 -5.56 1.23 13.91
CA ALA A 95 -5.96 1.83 12.63
C ALA A 95 -5.65 3.33 12.58
N LEU A 96 -5.77 4.05 13.71
CA LEU A 96 -5.38 5.45 13.82
C LEU A 96 -3.88 5.64 13.65
N THR A 97 -3.08 4.80 14.32
CA THR A 97 -1.64 4.76 14.14
C THR A 97 -1.26 4.46 12.70
N LEU A 98 -1.89 3.47 12.06
CA LEU A 98 -1.60 3.12 10.68
C LEU A 98 -1.98 4.25 9.70
N ALA A 99 -3.13 4.90 9.90
CA ALA A 99 -3.55 6.04 9.10
C ALA A 99 -2.60 7.25 9.24
N ARG A 100 -2.09 7.50 10.46
CA ARG A 100 -1.06 8.51 10.72
C ARG A 100 0.26 8.18 10.01
N THR A 101 0.73 6.94 10.12
CA THR A 101 1.92 6.45 9.38
C THR A 101 1.77 6.70 7.88
N MET A 102 0.60 6.39 7.30
CA MET A 102 0.32 6.64 5.88
C MET A 102 0.27 8.13 5.53
N ALA A 103 -0.25 8.98 6.41
CA ALA A 103 -0.21 10.42 6.21
C ALA A 103 1.23 10.95 6.17
N TYR A 104 2.11 10.44 7.02
CA TYR A 104 3.54 10.77 6.95
C TYR A 104 4.18 10.28 5.66
N ILE A 105 3.86 9.06 5.21
CA ILE A 105 4.35 8.53 3.93
C ILE A 105 4.00 9.51 2.80
N VAL A 106 2.74 9.90 2.68
CA VAL A 106 2.29 10.80 1.60
C VAL A 106 2.96 12.17 1.69
N TYR A 107 3.02 12.76 2.88
CA TYR A 107 3.68 14.05 3.07
C TYR A 107 5.16 13.99 2.71
N ILE A 108 5.87 12.94 3.16
CA ILE A 108 7.30 12.75 2.88
C ILE A 108 7.53 12.54 1.38
N ASP A 109 6.71 11.71 0.74
CA ASP A 109 6.80 11.43 -0.69
C ASP A 109 6.63 12.71 -1.52
N ASP A 110 5.55 13.47 -1.26
CA ASP A 110 5.31 14.75 -1.94
C ASP A 110 6.43 15.79 -1.66
N TYR A 111 6.89 15.90 -0.42
CA TYR A 111 7.98 16.81 -0.04
C TYR A 111 9.29 16.45 -0.75
N LEU A 112 9.62 15.16 -0.85
CA LEU A 112 10.82 14.73 -1.56
C LEU A 112 10.68 14.92 -3.07
N GLU A 113 9.48 14.82 -3.62
CA GLU A 113 9.23 15.04 -5.05
C GLU A 113 9.38 16.50 -5.50
N GLU A 114 9.29 17.46 -4.57
CA GLU A 114 9.48 18.90 -4.82
C GLU A 114 10.97 19.27 -5.07
N GLU A 115 11.20 20.40 -5.74
CA GLU A 115 12.56 20.86 -6.04
C GLU A 115 13.24 21.44 -4.79
N HIS A 116 14.01 20.59 -4.12
CA HIS A 116 14.82 20.96 -2.96
C HIS A 116 16.32 20.82 -3.28
N PRO A 117 17.02 21.92 -3.60
CA PRO A 117 18.46 21.88 -3.92
C PRO A 117 19.32 21.22 -2.84
N GLU A 118 18.90 21.29 -1.58
CA GLU A 118 19.52 20.68 -0.42
C GLU A 118 19.31 19.16 -0.28
N LEU A 119 18.38 18.58 -1.03
CA LEU A 119 18.03 17.15 -0.99
C LEU A 119 18.64 16.38 -2.16
N ASP A 120 19.88 16.70 -2.52
CA ASP A 120 20.65 15.95 -3.53
C ASP A 120 21.59 14.96 -2.85
N LEU A 121 21.50 13.68 -3.22
CA LEU A 121 22.41 12.64 -2.71
C LEU A 121 23.89 12.89 -3.03
N ALA A 122 24.21 13.80 -3.95
CA ALA A 122 25.57 14.30 -4.14
C ALA A 122 26.15 14.96 -2.86
N ASP A 123 25.30 15.54 -2.00
CA ASP A 123 25.64 16.04 -0.66
C ASP A 123 24.96 15.20 0.43
N TYR A 124 25.36 13.93 0.50
CA TYR A 124 24.84 12.95 1.45
C TYR A 124 24.75 13.48 2.89
N ARG A 125 25.78 14.21 3.35
CA ARG A 125 25.82 14.74 4.72
C ARG A 125 24.67 15.72 4.98
N ARG A 126 24.42 16.62 4.03
CA ARG A 126 23.33 17.60 4.13
C ARG A 126 21.96 16.93 4.06
N VAL A 127 21.79 15.94 3.18
CA VAL A 127 20.54 15.15 3.10
C VAL A 127 20.24 14.45 4.43
N CYS A 128 21.22 13.78 5.02
CA CYS A 128 21.07 13.10 6.31
C CYS A 128 20.78 14.05 7.49
N GLN A 129 21.18 15.33 7.38
CA GLN A 129 20.83 16.34 8.38
C GLN A 129 19.39 16.86 8.23
N ASN A 130 18.81 16.77 7.03
CA ASN A 130 17.48 17.31 6.73
C ASN A 130 16.34 16.28 6.85
N PHE A 131 16.65 14.99 6.97
CA PHE A 131 15.66 13.92 6.97
C PHE A 131 16.00 12.72 7.87
N LEU A 132 15.02 11.81 8.04
CA LEU A 132 15.00 10.59 8.87
C LEU A 132 16.05 9.51 8.54
N LEU A 133 17.29 9.90 8.26
CA LEU A 133 18.38 8.98 7.90
C LEU A 133 19.43 8.82 9.00
N TRP A 134 19.28 9.49 10.16
CA TRP A 134 20.32 9.48 11.19
C TRP A 134 19.81 9.63 12.64
N PRO A 135 20.16 8.74 13.59
CA PRO A 135 19.70 8.80 14.99
C PRO A 135 20.28 9.96 15.82
N ASN A 136 21.44 10.53 15.45
CA ASN A 136 22.10 11.66 16.16
C ASN A 136 22.01 13.01 15.41
N ARG A 137 20.90 13.29 14.73
CA ARG A 137 20.72 14.52 13.94
C ARG A 137 20.40 15.72 14.83
N ASP A 138 20.82 16.90 14.38
CA ASP A 138 20.45 18.17 15.00
C ASP A 138 19.11 18.65 14.44
N LEU A 139 18.03 18.41 15.21
CA LEU A 139 16.68 18.82 14.82
C LEU A 139 16.53 20.34 14.64
N SER A 140 17.44 21.15 15.20
CA SER A 140 17.40 22.62 15.02
C SER A 140 17.77 23.07 13.61
N GLN A 141 18.45 22.20 12.85
CA GLN A 141 18.87 22.47 11.47
C GLN A 141 17.87 21.94 10.44
N MET A 142 16.83 21.23 10.87
CA MET A 142 15.80 20.67 9.98
C MET A 142 14.65 21.68 9.79
N PRO A 143 13.98 21.66 8.62
CA PRO A 143 12.67 22.31 8.48
C PRO A 143 11.72 21.85 9.59
N LEU A 144 11.00 22.79 10.22
CA LEU A 144 10.19 22.54 11.42
C LEU A 144 9.19 21.39 11.26
N VAL A 145 8.53 21.29 10.10
CA VAL A 145 7.57 20.23 9.82
C VAL A 145 8.27 18.86 9.74
N ASN A 146 9.43 18.78 9.08
CA ASN A 146 10.21 17.54 8.99
C ASN A 146 10.72 17.10 10.36
N ALA A 147 11.22 18.04 11.18
CA ALA A 147 11.59 17.77 12.57
C ALA A 147 10.39 17.26 13.39
N THR A 148 9.20 17.79 13.13
CA THR A 148 7.96 17.40 13.83
C THR A 148 7.51 15.99 13.44
N VAL A 149 7.36 15.71 12.14
CA VAL A 149 7.06 14.35 11.61
C VAL A 149 8.03 13.34 12.19
N THR A 150 9.30 13.72 12.20
CA THR A 150 10.38 12.88 12.70
C THR A 150 10.26 12.56 14.19
N ARG A 151 9.97 13.55 15.04
CA ARG A 151 9.71 13.31 16.46
C ARG A 151 8.47 12.45 16.66
N LYS A 152 7.43 12.67 15.85
CA LYS A 152 6.18 11.95 15.96
C LYS A 152 6.29 10.48 15.60
N ILE A 153 7.09 10.14 14.58
CA ILE A 153 7.40 8.73 14.26
C ILE A 153 8.11 8.05 15.44
N GLU A 154 9.06 8.72 16.08
CA GLU A 154 9.77 8.17 17.25
C GLU A 154 8.90 8.11 18.52
N GLU A 155 8.00 9.08 18.72
CA GLU A 155 6.96 9.04 19.77
C GLU A 155 6.04 7.84 19.55
N GLN A 156 5.51 7.68 18.33
CA GLN A 156 4.66 6.56 17.95
C GLN A 156 5.36 5.22 18.21
N PHE A 157 6.64 5.06 17.87
CA PHE A 157 7.37 3.82 18.13
C PHE A 157 7.45 3.46 19.61
N ARG A 158 7.50 4.45 20.51
CA ARG A 158 7.49 4.26 21.96
C ARG A 158 6.08 3.99 22.49
N GLU A 159 5.07 4.64 21.93
CA GLU A 159 3.67 4.54 22.35
C GLU A 159 2.99 3.25 21.88
N ASP A 160 3.44 2.65 20.77
CA ASP A 160 2.84 1.45 20.19
C ASP A 160 2.95 0.17 21.05
N GLU A 161 3.66 0.22 22.19
CA GLU A 161 3.89 -0.89 23.14
C GLU A 161 4.32 -2.21 22.45
N VAL A 162 5.03 -2.12 21.33
CA VAL A 162 5.59 -3.29 20.63
C VAL A 162 6.98 -3.64 21.14
N PRO A 163 7.39 -4.93 21.08
CA PRO A 163 8.73 -5.34 21.44
C PRO A 163 9.84 -4.51 20.78
N GLU A 164 10.90 -4.18 21.53
CA GLU A 164 11.98 -3.28 21.08
C GLU A 164 12.67 -3.76 19.78
N GLU A 165 12.73 -5.06 19.57
CA GLU A 165 13.19 -5.71 18.35
C GLU A 165 12.46 -5.25 17.07
N TRP A 166 11.19 -4.85 17.17
CA TRP A 166 10.45 -4.26 16.06
C TRP A 166 10.84 -2.81 15.78
N THR A 167 11.32 -2.07 16.79
CA THR A 167 11.74 -0.68 16.61
C THR A 167 12.92 -0.57 15.65
N ALA A 168 13.90 -1.49 15.72
CA ALA A 168 15.00 -1.53 14.77
C ALA A 168 14.52 -1.77 13.33
N MET A 169 13.61 -2.72 13.12
CA MET A 169 13.05 -3.04 11.81
C MET A 169 12.18 -1.91 11.25
N ARG A 170 11.35 -1.28 12.10
CA ARG A 170 10.53 -0.11 11.74
C ARG A 170 11.41 1.07 11.33
N ARG A 171 12.47 1.37 12.07
CA ARG A 171 13.45 2.41 11.68
C ARG A 171 14.10 2.09 10.34
N LEU A 172 14.53 0.85 10.14
CA LEU A 172 15.18 0.42 8.90
C LEU A 172 14.28 0.63 7.67
N VAL A 173 12.99 0.26 7.73
CA VAL A 173 12.10 0.43 6.57
C VAL A 173 11.82 1.90 6.26
N TRP A 174 11.74 2.76 7.27
CA TRP A 174 11.63 4.21 7.06
C TRP A 174 12.89 4.78 6.42
N GLU A 175 14.06 4.48 6.98
CA GLU A 175 15.35 4.93 6.46
C GLU A 175 15.52 4.50 5.00
N LYS A 176 15.25 3.22 4.70
CA LYS A 176 15.38 2.69 3.34
C LYS A 176 14.37 3.31 2.38
N SER A 177 13.11 3.50 2.77
CA SER A 177 12.10 4.10 1.88
C SER A 177 12.50 5.51 1.45
N ILE A 178 12.90 6.33 2.42
CA ILE A 178 13.34 7.71 2.21
C ILE A 178 14.60 7.75 1.35
N TRP A 179 15.58 6.91 1.66
CA TRP A 179 16.79 6.76 0.85
C TRP A 179 16.46 6.44 -0.60
N THR A 180 15.58 5.47 -0.84
CA THR A 180 15.20 5.07 -2.21
C THR A 180 14.39 6.13 -2.96
N MET A 181 13.57 6.92 -2.27
CA MET A 181 12.89 8.09 -2.88
C MET A 181 13.91 9.17 -3.29
N LEU A 182 14.87 9.48 -2.43
CA LEU A 182 15.97 10.39 -2.75
C LEU A 182 16.81 9.90 -3.93
N GLN A 183 17.03 8.58 -4.02
CA GLN A 183 17.75 7.96 -5.13
C GLN A 183 17.00 8.12 -6.46
N GLU A 184 15.66 7.99 -6.46
CA GLU A 184 14.83 8.26 -7.65
C GLU A 184 14.95 9.72 -8.09
N ASN A 185 14.88 10.66 -7.16
CA ASN A 185 15.08 12.08 -7.46
C ASN A 185 16.48 12.38 -8.00
N HIS A 186 17.51 11.72 -7.45
CA HIS A 186 18.88 11.85 -7.95
C HIS A 186 18.98 11.37 -9.40
N TRP A 187 18.41 10.20 -9.72
CA TRP A 187 18.37 9.70 -11.10
C TRP A 187 17.71 10.68 -12.06
N LEU A 188 16.59 11.27 -11.66
CA LEU A 188 15.86 12.26 -12.44
C LEU A 188 16.71 13.53 -12.66
N LYS A 189 17.26 14.09 -11.58
CA LYS A 189 18.03 15.34 -11.60
C LYS A 189 19.28 15.24 -12.47
N HIS A 190 20.00 14.12 -12.37
CA HIS A 190 21.25 13.89 -13.07
C HIS A 190 21.09 13.14 -14.40
N LYS A 191 19.85 12.85 -14.80
CA LYS A 191 19.51 12.11 -16.04
C LYS A 191 20.27 10.80 -16.15
N GLU A 192 20.36 10.06 -15.05
CA GLU A 192 21.08 8.80 -15.01
C GLU A 192 20.43 7.75 -15.91
N ARG A 193 21.26 6.88 -16.50
CA ARG A 193 20.77 5.73 -17.27
C ARG A 193 20.46 4.59 -16.30
N VAL A 194 19.17 4.44 -15.99
CA VAL A 194 18.67 3.41 -15.05
C VAL A 194 18.15 2.19 -15.84
N THR A 195 18.42 0.98 -15.35
CA THR A 195 17.83 -0.25 -15.89
C THR A 195 16.52 -0.58 -15.15
N LEU A 196 15.62 -1.34 -15.78
CA LEU A 196 14.40 -1.80 -15.13
C LEU A 196 14.70 -2.56 -13.82
N ASP A 197 15.72 -3.42 -13.81
CA ASP A 197 16.10 -4.18 -12.61
C ASP A 197 16.57 -3.27 -11.47
N ALA A 198 17.38 -2.25 -11.77
CA ALA A 198 17.84 -1.28 -10.78
C ALA A 198 16.67 -0.45 -10.23
N TYR A 199 15.77 -0.02 -11.12
CA TYR A 199 14.55 0.70 -10.76
C TYR A 199 13.65 -0.13 -9.84
N LEU A 200 13.37 -1.39 -10.19
CA LEU A 200 12.53 -2.28 -9.38
C LEU A 200 13.19 -2.69 -8.06
N ALA A 201 14.52 -2.82 -8.03
CA ALA A 201 15.26 -3.04 -6.79
C ALA A 201 15.14 -1.85 -5.83
N ASN A 202 15.19 -0.62 -6.34
CA ASN A 202 14.93 0.59 -5.55
C ASN A 202 13.45 0.68 -5.13
N GLY A 203 12.55 0.35 -6.06
CA GLY A 203 11.10 0.25 -5.89
C GLY A 203 10.63 -0.65 -4.75
N MET A 204 11.48 -1.59 -4.29
CA MET A 204 11.19 -2.44 -3.14
C MET A 204 10.88 -1.64 -1.87
N TYR A 205 11.48 -0.46 -1.71
CA TYR A 205 11.28 0.40 -0.55
C TYR A 205 10.54 1.70 -0.87
N SER A 206 10.77 2.31 -2.04
CA SER A 206 10.19 3.62 -2.37
C SER A 206 8.67 3.58 -2.55
N SER A 207 8.05 2.41 -2.75
CA SER A 207 6.58 2.28 -2.72
C SER A 207 5.97 2.50 -1.33
N SER A 208 6.81 2.55 -0.28
CA SER A 208 6.44 2.64 1.14
C SER A 208 5.55 1.52 1.68
N PHE A 209 5.22 0.51 0.85
CA PHE A 209 4.47 -0.66 1.27
C PHE A 209 5.15 -1.43 2.42
N PRO A 210 6.49 -1.56 2.47
CA PRO A 210 7.15 -2.18 3.62
C PRO A 210 6.92 -1.47 4.95
N ILE A 211 6.82 -0.13 4.97
CA ILE A 211 6.54 0.63 6.20
C ILE A 211 5.17 0.21 6.76
N VAL A 212 4.17 0.14 5.90
CA VAL A 212 2.79 -0.25 6.25
C VAL A 212 2.76 -1.69 6.76
N GLN A 213 3.34 -2.63 6.01
CA GLN A 213 3.29 -4.06 6.34
C GLN A 213 4.10 -4.42 7.59
N VAL A 214 5.27 -3.79 7.80
CA VAL A 214 6.04 -3.98 9.05
C VAL A 214 5.29 -3.42 10.25
N SER A 215 4.57 -2.31 10.09
CA SER A 215 3.72 -1.78 11.17
C SER A 215 2.59 -2.75 11.53
N ILE A 216 1.90 -3.32 10.54
CA ILE A 216 0.86 -4.34 10.75
C ILE A 216 1.43 -5.59 11.42
N LEU A 217 2.59 -6.05 10.95
CA LEU A 217 3.29 -7.21 11.50
C LEU A 217 3.66 -7.00 12.97
N ALA A 218 4.19 -5.83 13.33
CA ALA A 218 4.58 -5.50 14.70
C ALA A 218 3.37 -5.52 15.67
N PHE A 219 2.19 -5.09 15.22
CA PHE A 219 0.97 -5.17 16.02
C PHE A 219 0.41 -6.58 16.17
N SER A 220 0.63 -7.43 15.17
CA SER A 220 -0.06 -8.73 15.08
C SER A 220 0.80 -9.89 15.57
N TYR A 221 2.12 -9.73 15.63
CA TYR A 221 3.08 -10.81 15.86
C TYR A 221 4.25 -10.38 16.73
N GLN A 222 4.01 -10.29 18.04
CA GLN A 222 5.02 -9.85 19.00
C GLN A 222 6.07 -10.95 19.29
N ASP A 223 5.68 -12.23 19.30
CA ASP A 223 6.56 -13.36 19.67
C ASP A 223 7.04 -14.15 18.44
N VAL A 224 7.84 -13.53 17.58
CA VAL A 224 8.38 -14.19 16.36
C VAL A 224 9.90 -14.16 16.36
N SER A 225 10.53 -15.31 16.03
CA SER A 225 11.99 -15.39 15.93
C SER A 225 12.54 -14.47 14.83
N GLN A 226 13.75 -13.94 15.04
CA GLN A 226 14.39 -13.04 14.06
C GLN A 226 14.52 -13.67 12.67
N GLU A 227 14.81 -14.97 12.59
CA GLU A 227 14.89 -15.71 11.33
C GLU A 227 13.56 -15.64 10.56
N LEU A 228 12.45 -15.82 11.27
CA LEU A 228 11.12 -15.79 10.66
C LEU A 228 10.71 -14.36 10.29
N LYS A 229 11.10 -13.35 11.07
CA LYS A 229 10.95 -11.92 10.68
C LYS A 229 11.68 -11.63 9.37
N ASN A 230 12.93 -12.08 9.23
CA ASN A 230 13.72 -11.88 8.01
C ASN A 230 13.08 -12.57 6.79
N ARG A 231 12.53 -13.78 6.98
CA ARG A 231 11.80 -14.49 5.92
C ARG A 231 10.52 -13.77 5.50
N ILE A 232 9.71 -13.34 6.46
CA ILE A 232 8.49 -12.55 6.20
C ILE A 232 8.86 -11.25 5.47
N PHE A 233 9.94 -10.60 5.87
CA PHE A 233 10.39 -9.37 5.24
C PHE A 233 10.73 -9.55 3.75
N GLY A 234 11.31 -10.69 3.38
CA GLY A 234 11.53 -11.05 1.98
C GLY A 234 10.23 -11.05 1.17
N HIS A 235 9.15 -11.63 1.71
CA HIS A 235 7.82 -11.63 1.08
C HIS A 235 7.22 -10.22 1.02
N ILE A 236 7.40 -9.39 2.05
CA ILE A 236 6.97 -7.99 2.05
C ILE A 236 7.66 -7.21 0.92
N CYS A 237 8.96 -7.39 0.72
CA CYS A 237 9.71 -6.75 -0.37
C CYS A 237 9.23 -7.23 -1.75
N GLN A 238 8.91 -8.52 -1.90
CA GLN A 238 8.35 -9.03 -3.14
C GLN A 238 6.94 -8.45 -3.41
N ALA A 239 6.07 -8.40 -2.40
CA ALA A 239 4.76 -7.76 -2.49
C ALA A 239 4.88 -6.26 -2.85
N SER A 240 5.87 -5.56 -2.30
CA SER A 240 6.18 -4.17 -2.62
C SER A 240 6.48 -3.95 -4.10
N ARG A 241 7.21 -4.88 -4.76
CA ARG A 241 7.46 -4.82 -6.21
C ARG A 241 6.17 -4.91 -7.02
N VAL A 242 5.25 -5.80 -6.62
CA VAL A 242 3.92 -5.92 -7.25
C VAL A 242 3.16 -4.61 -7.14
N VAL A 243 3.13 -4.02 -5.94
CA VAL A 243 2.46 -2.73 -5.66
C VAL A 243 3.09 -1.60 -6.46
N ARG A 244 4.42 -1.56 -6.61
CA ARG A 244 5.14 -0.58 -7.44
C ARG A 244 4.70 -0.66 -8.91
N LEU A 245 4.66 -1.86 -9.49
CA LEU A 245 4.26 -2.03 -10.90
C LEU A 245 2.81 -1.58 -11.15
N ALA A 246 1.90 -1.88 -10.21
CA ALA A 246 0.51 -1.43 -10.27
C ALA A 246 0.40 0.10 -10.19
N ASN A 247 1.19 0.72 -9.29
CA ASN A 247 1.29 2.16 -9.18
C ASN A 247 1.79 2.78 -10.49
N ASP A 248 2.90 2.29 -11.05
CA ASP A 248 3.48 2.79 -12.29
C ASP A 248 2.48 2.77 -13.46
N LEU A 249 1.73 1.66 -13.64
CA LEU A 249 0.68 1.57 -14.66
C LEU A 249 -0.37 2.67 -14.50
N ARG A 250 -0.69 2.98 -13.24
CA ARG A 250 -1.75 3.91 -12.87
C ARG A 250 -1.31 5.37 -12.99
N THR A 251 -0.07 5.67 -12.67
CA THR A 251 0.45 7.04 -12.56
C THR A 251 1.30 7.47 -13.75
N HIS A 252 1.64 6.55 -14.66
CA HIS A 252 2.50 6.79 -15.83
C HIS A 252 2.19 8.07 -16.59
N GLU A 253 0.94 8.28 -17.02
CA GLU A 253 0.58 9.46 -17.83
C GLU A 253 0.88 10.78 -17.11
N ARG A 254 0.60 10.83 -15.80
CA ARG A 254 0.84 12.00 -14.96
C ARG A 254 2.34 12.23 -14.74
N GLU A 255 3.07 11.16 -14.42
CA GLU A 255 4.52 11.22 -14.16
C GLU A 255 5.30 11.59 -15.42
N ALA A 256 4.95 11.01 -16.56
CA ALA A 256 5.54 11.35 -17.85
C ALA A 256 5.31 12.83 -18.20
N ALA A 257 4.13 13.38 -17.90
CA ALA A 257 3.84 14.82 -18.09
C ALA A 257 4.69 15.74 -17.20
N GLN A 258 5.21 15.22 -16.09
CA GLN A 258 6.13 15.92 -15.18
C GLN A 258 7.61 15.68 -15.55
N GLY A 259 7.89 14.96 -16.64
CA GLY A 259 9.25 14.60 -17.04
C GLY A 259 9.88 13.50 -16.18
N ARG A 260 9.07 12.80 -15.36
CA ARG A 260 9.50 11.62 -14.62
C ARG A 260 9.43 10.37 -15.50
N PHE A 261 10.16 9.33 -15.11
CA PHE A 261 10.12 8.03 -15.76
C PHE A 261 9.73 6.94 -14.76
N ASN A 262 9.07 5.89 -15.23
CA ASN A 262 8.78 4.70 -14.44
C ASN A 262 8.99 3.40 -15.25
N SER A 263 8.54 2.24 -14.75
CA SER A 263 8.75 0.96 -15.43
C SER A 263 8.22 0.91 -16.87
N VAL A 264 7.14 1.63 -17.19
CA VAL A 264 6.59 1.71 -18.55
C VAL A 264 7.60 2.35 -19.50
N ASP A 265 8.22 3.47 -19.08
CA ASP A 265 9.19 4.20 -19.89
C ASP A 265 10.49 3.40 -20.08
N LEU A 266 10.94 2.69 -19.04
CA LEU A 266 12.13 1.84 -19.10
C LEU A 266 11.95 0.64 -20.05
N ILE A 267 10.75 0.06 -20.10
CA ILE A 267 10.41 -1.01 -21.04
C ILE A 267 10.24 -0.48 -22.46
N PHE A 268 9.65 0.72 -22.62
CA PHE A 268 9.47 1.38 -23.91
C PHE A 268 10.82 1.80 -24.53
N GLY A 269 11.74 2.34 -23.74
CA GLY A 269 13.08 2.76 -24.18
C GLY A 269 14.09 1.62 -24.41
N SER A 270 13.68 0.36 -24.21
CA SER A 270 14.52 -0.81 -24.49
C SER A 270 14.68 -1.06 -26.00
N PRO A 271 15.82 -1.57 -26.49
CA PRO A 271 16.06 -1.76 -27.92
C PRO A 271 14.99 -2.65 -28.59
N GLY A 272 14.19 -2.07 -29.48
CA GLY A 272 13.16 -2.75 -30.26
C GLY A 272 12.05 -1.78 -30.72
N GLU A 273 11.32 -2.13 -31.78
CA GLU A 273 10.11 -1.41 -32.19
C GLU A 273 8.96 -1.75 -31.23
N ARG A 274 8.96 -1.15 -30.04
CA ARG A 274 7.86 -1.29 -29.07
C ARG A 274 6.97 -0.07 -29.13
N THR A 275 5.66 -0.29 -29.12
CA THR A 275 4.67 0.78 -28.90
C THR A 275 4.49 1.01 -27.40
N LEU A 276 4.01 2.20 -27.01
CA LEU A 276 3.71 2.50 -25.61
C LEU A 276 2.71 1.49 -25.02
N ASP A 277 1.68 1.12 -25.79
CA ASP A 277 0.70 0.10 -25.37
C ASP A 277 1.36 -1.25 -25.11
N SER A 278 2.31 -1.67 -25.97
CA SER A 278 3.04 -2.91 -25.75
C SER A 278 3.90 -2.89 -24.48
N ALA A 279 4.43 -1.72 -24.11
CA ALA A 279 5.18 -1.55 -22.87
C ALA A 279 4.25 -1.64 -21.65
N ARG A 280 3.07 -1.00 -21.68
CA ARG A 280 2.05 -1.11 -20.62
C ARG A 280 1.60 -2.56 -20.43
N VAL A 281 1.35 -3.29 -21.51
CA VAL A 281 1.01 -4.73 -21.46
C VAL A 281 2.15 -5.54 -20.85
N ALA A 282 3.41 -5.24 -21.18
CA ALA A 282 4.56 -5.93 -20.59
C ALA A 282 4.71 -5.66 -19.08
N VAL A 283 4.49 -4.41 -18.62
CA VAL A 283 4.48 -4.09 -17.17
C VAL A 283 3.36 -4.85 -16.46
N HIS A 284 2.16 -4.92 -17.05
CA HIS A 284 1.04 -5.68 -16.48
C HIS A 284 1.36 -7.17 -16.34
N HIS A 285 1.90 -7.81 -17.39
CA HIS A 285 2.30 -9.21 -17.30
C HIS A 285 3.39 -9.45 -16.25
N LEU A 286 4.37 -8.55 -16.14
CA LEU A 286 5.41 -8.64 -15.11
C LEU A 286 4.81 -8.55 -13.70
N MET A 287 3.84 -7.66 -13.49
CA MET A 287 3.11 -7.53 -12.22
C MET A 287 2.37 -8.82 -11.86
N GLU A 288 1.64 -9.41 -12.81
CA GLU A 288 0.93 -10.67 -12.61
C GLU A 288 1.90 -11.81 -12.29
N GLU A 289 3.02 -11.89 -13.00
CA GLU A 289 4.03 -12.92 -12.79
C GLU A 289 4.68 -12.82 -11.40
N GLU A 290 5.07 -11.62 -10.97
CA GLU A 290 5.61 -11.35 -9.63
C GLU A 290 4.59 -11.71 -8.55
N PHE A 291 3.31 -11.39 -8.75
CA PHE A 291 2.27 -11.71 -7.78
C PHE A 291 1.99 -13.21 -7.69
N GLU A 292 1.99 -13.91 -8.81
CA GLU A 292 1.88 -15.38 -8.82
C GLU A 292 3.10 -16.06 -8.20
N GLN A 293 4.30 -15.52 -8.39
CA GLN A 293 5.51 -16.00 -7.72
C GLN A 293 5.42 -15.81 -6.20
N LEU A 294 4.94 -14.66 -5.72
CA LEU A 294 4.71 -14.41 -4.30
C LEU A 294 3.73 -15.43 -3.70
N LYS A 295 2.58 -15.65 -4.35
CA LYS A 295 1.58 -16.65 -3.91
C LYS A 295 2.21 -18.05 -3.81
N LYS A 296 3.00 -18.44 -4.82
CA LYS A 296 3.71 -19.74 -4.83
C LYS A 296 4.77 -19.81 -3.73
N ALA A 297 5.51 -18.74 -3.46
CA ALA A 297 6.53 -18.68 -2.41
C ALA A 297 5.88 -18.85 -1.03
N ILE A 298 4.81 -18.10 -0.76
CA ILE A 298 4.04 -18.20 0.49
C ILE A 298 3.40 -19.58 0.66
N ALA A 299 2.82 -20.16 -0.40
CA ALA A 299 2.24 -21.50 -0.35
C ALA A 299 3.28 -22.60 -0.05
N ARG A 300 4.55 -22.39 -0.41
CA ARG A 300 5.66 -23.31 -0.13
C ARG A 300 6.21 -23.19 1.28
N GLU A 301 5.96 -22.08 1.99
CA GLU A 301 6.30 -21.96 3.40
C GLU A 301 5.44 -22.93 4.22
N ARG A 302 5.98 -24.14 4.44
CA ARG A 302 5.33 -25.22 5.19
C ARG A 302 4.81 -24.72 6.53
N ARG A 303 3.48 -24.59 6.66
CA ARG A 303 2.67 -24.62 7.90
C ARG A 303 3.38 -24.17 9.19
N THR A 304 4.11 -23.05 9.19
CA THR A 304 4.49 -22.39 10.44
C THR A 304 3.22 -21.70 10.92
N GLY A 305 2.47 -22.40 11.77
CA GLY A 305 1.08 -22.05 12.09
C GLY A 305 0.87 -20.63 12.59
N ILE A 306 1.89 -20.03 13.22
CA ILE A 306 1.82 -18.68 13.78
C ILE A 306 1.82 -17.63 12.66
N THR A 307 2.64 -17.77 11.61
CA THR A 307 2.81 -16.71 10.60
C THR A 307 1.95 -16.86 9.35
N GLN A 308 1.28 -18.00 9.19
CA GLN A 308 0.42 -18.25 8.03
C GLN A 308 -0.72 -17.24 7.89
N GLN A 309 -1.30 -16.80 9.02
CA GLN A 309 -2.32 -15.76 8.98
C GLN A 309 -1.76 -14.42 8.46
N PHE A 310 -0.54 -14.03 8.84
CA PHE A 310 0.12 -12.85 8.27
C PHE A 310 0.37 -13.02 6.78
N LEU A 311 0.90 -14.15 6.35
CA LEU A 311 1.25 -14.36 4.94
C LEU A 311 0.00 -14.38 4.05
N SER A 312 -1.09 -14.97 4.51
CA SER A 312 -2.39 -14.86 3.84
C SER A 312 -2.83 -13.40 3.77
N HIS A 313 -2.73 -12.68 4.89
CA HIS A 313 -3.09 -11.28 4.96
C HIS A 313 -2.22 -10.37 4.08
N LEU A 314 -0.95 -10.72 3.87
CA LEU A 314 -0.04 -10.02 2.97
C LEU A 314 -0.51 -10.15 1.51
N ILE A 315 -0.96 -11.34 1.10
CA ILE A 315 -1.59 -11.56 -0.22
C ILE A 315 -2.85 -10.70 -0.34
N ASP A 316 -3.74 -10.75 0.64
CA ASP A 316 -4.99 -9.98 0.64
C ASP A 316 -4.72 -8.46 0.58
N SER A 317 -3.77 -7.98 1.38
CA SER A 317 -3.36 -6.58 1.40
C SER A 317 -2.73 -6.12 0.08
N THR A 318 -1.97 -7.00 -0.58
CA THR A 318 -1.41 -6.73 -1.91
C THR A 318 -2.55 -6.60 -2.93
N GLN A 319 -3.52 -7.52 -2.90
CA GLN A 319 -4.69 -7.47 -3.78
C GLN A 319 -5.52 -6.20 -3.55
N VAL A 320 -5.73 -5.77 -2.30
CA VAL A 320 -6.43 -4.52 -1.99
C VAL A 320 -5.78 -3.32 -2.68
N LEU A 321 -4.45 -3.26 -2.76
CA LEU A 321 -3.76 -2.18 -3.47
C LEU A 321 -3.83 -2.33 -5.00
N LEU A 322 -3.78 -3.55 -5.52
CA LEU A 322 -4.01 -3.79 -6.95
C LEU A 322 -5.40 -3.27 -7.37
N ASP A 323 -6.44 -3.67 -6.62
CA ASP A 323 -7.81 -3.23 -6.85
C ASP A 323 -7.92 -1.69 -6.75
N PHE A 324 -7.23 -1.08 -5.79
CA PHE A 324 -7.18 0.38 -5.65
C PHE A 324 -6.58 1.06 -6.89
N TYR A 325 -5.49 0.52 -7.44
CA TYR A 325 -4.84 1.10 -8.61
C TYR A 325 -5.60 0.84 -9.92
N GLU A 326 -6.38 -0.23 -10.02
CA GLU A 326 -7.23 -0.48 -11.20
C GLU A 326 -8.39 0.50 -11.36
N VAL A 327 -8.93 1.06 -10.27
CA VAL A 327 -10.08 1.98 -10.32
C VAL A 327 -9.68 3.30 -11.00
N PRO A 328 -10.33 3.71 -12.11
CA PRO A 328 -10.08 5.00 -12.75
C PRO A 328 -10.41 6.17 -11.81
N ARG A 329 -9.56 7.21 -11.79
CA ARG A 329 -9.78 8.39 -10.94
C ARG A 329 -10.85 9.23 -11.61
N ALA A 330 -11.78 9.77 -10.82
CA ALA A 330 -12.69 10.79 -11.34
C ALA A 330 -11.83 11.93 -11.91
N LYS A 331 -12.11 12.36 -13.15
CA LYS A 331 -11.43 13.52 -13.72
C LYS A 331 -11.65 14.71 -12.77
N PRO A 332 -10.64 15.55 -12.51
CA PRO A 332 -10.85 16.80 -11.81
C PRO A 332 -12.01 17.52 -12.48
N ARG A 333 -12.97 18.00 -11.69
CA ARG A 333 -14.05 18.84 -12.22
C ARG A 333 -13.38 20.07 -12.83
N SER A 334 -13.27 20.09 -14.16
CA SER A 334 -12.87 21.31 -14.88
C SER A 334 -13.81 22.42 -14.46
N ASP A 335 -13.28 23.51 -13.93
CA ASP A 335 -14.00 24.67 -13.45
C ASP A 335 -15.15 25.06 -14.39
N ARG A 336 -16.37 24.78 -13.94
CA ARG A 336 -17.61 25.32 -14.54
C ARG A 336 -17.88 26.76 -14.07
N LEU A 337 -16.84 27.53 -13.75
CA LEU A 337 -16.94 28.90 -13.24
C LEU A 337 -16.13 29.93 -14.03
N LEU A 338 -15.89 29.69 -15.33
CA LEU A 338 -15.43 30.72 -16.26
C LEU A 338 -16.41 30.91 -17.43
N ARG A 339 -17.70 31.11 -17.13
CA ARG A 339 -18.68 31.78 -18.01
C ARG A 339 -19.79 32.43 -17.17
N ALA A 340 -19.40 33.41 -16.35
CA ALA A 340 -20.28 34.46 -15.84
C ALA A 340 -19.39 35.62 -15.40
N GLY A 341 -19.02 36.45 -16.36
CA GLY A 341 -18.21 37.65 -16.21
C GLY A 341 -18.26 38.42 -17.52
#